data_AF-A0A224AB39-F1
#
_entry.id   AF-A0A224AB39-F1
#
_cell.length_a   1.000
_cell.length_b   1.000
_cell.length_c   1.000
_cell.angle_alpha   90.00
_cell.angle_beta   90.00
_cell.angle_gamma   90.00
#
_symmetry.space_group_name_H-M   'P 1'
#
loop_
_entity.id
_entity.type
_entity.pdbx_description
1 polymer ?
#
loop_
_entity_poly.entity_id
_entity_poly.type
_entity_poly.pdbx_seq_one_letter_code
_entity_poly.pdbx_strand_id
1 'polypeptide(L)'
;MSFYSVNLLLMVLILLFFFNTKNHFMVALLILETLMLITLVISIYLLSLLQIEPFMFLVLLTFAVCEAGLGLSLLLTYIKTTGSDMLKNPMV
;
A
#
# COMPACT_ATOMS: atom_id res chain seq x y z
N MET A 1 -3.06 -20.21 -13.07
CA MET A 1 -2.98 -20.49 -11.62
C MET A 1 -1.64 -20.05 -11.02
N SER A 2 -0.50 -20.40 -11.62
CA SER A 2 0.83 -20.04 -11.10
C SER A 2 1.03 -18.54 -10.85
N PHE A 3 0.60 -17.67 -11.77
CA PHE A 3 0.74 -16.22 -11.62
C PHE A 3 0.00 -15.68 -10.38
N TYR A 4 -1.25 -16.09 -10.15
CA TYR A 4 -2.02 -15.68 -8.97
C TYR A 4 -1.38 -16.16 -7.67
N SER A 5 -0.93 -17.42 -7.62
CA SER A 5 -0.26 -17.95 -6.43
C SER A 5 1.05 -17.21 -6.11
N VAL A 6 1.81 -16.78 -7.14
CA VAL A 6 3.04 -15.99 -6.93
C VAL A 6 2.74 -14.60 -6.40
N ASN A 7 1.74 -13.89 -6.95
CA ASN A 7 1.35 -12.57 -6.45
C ASN A 7 0.78 -12.64 -5.03
N LEU A 8 0.05 -13.71 -4.70
CA LEU A 8 -0.47 -13.92 -3.34
C LEU A 8 0.64 -14.21 -2.34
N LEU A 9 1.63 -15.04 -2.72
CA LEU A 9 2.83 -15.26 -1.91
C LEU A 9 3.60 -13.95 -1.67
N LEU A 10 3.77 -13.15 -2.73
CA LEU A 10 4.44 -11.86 -2.67
C LEU A 10 3.70 -10.92 -1.70
N MET A 11 2.38 -10.82 -1.79
CA MET A 11 1.56 -10.01 -0.88
C MET A 11 1.75 -10.42 0.59
N VAL A 12 1.78 -11.72 0.89
CA VAL A 12 2.02 -12.21 2.25
C VAL A 12 3.43 -11.83 2.74
N LEU A 13 4.45 -11.96 1.90
CA LEU A 13 5.82 -11.60 2.26
C LEU A 13 5.96 -10.10 2.58
N ILE A 14 5.38 -9.25 1.74
CA ILE A 14 5.41 -7.79 1.96
C ILE A 14 4.57 -7.40 3.18
N LEU A 15 3.45 -8.07 3.44
CA LEU A 15 2.66 -7.84 4.65
C LEU A 15 3.47 -8.19 5.91
N LEU A 16 4.23 -9.28 5.89
CA LEU A 16 5.15 -9.63 6.99
C LEU A 16 6.24 -8.57 7.16
N PHE A 17 6.76 -8.04 6.05
CA PHE A 17 7.74 -6.95 6.10
C PHE A 17 7.15 -5.67 6.70
N PHE A 18 5.91 -5.33 6.34
CA PHE A 18 5.17 -4.19 6.90
C PHE A 18 5.11 -4.25 8.43
N PHE A 19 4.75 -5.40 9.00
CA PHE A 19 4.68 -5.56 10.47
C PHE A 19 6.05 -5.42 11.17
N ASN A 20 7.15 -5.72 10.46
CA ASN A 20 8.51 -5.55 10.98
C ASN A 20 9.03 -4.11 10.87
N THR A 21 8.44 -3.27 10.01
CA THR A 21 8.87 -1.87 9.89
C THR A 21 8.28 -1.01 11.01
N LYS A 22 9.17 -0.49 11.87
CA LYS A 22 8.79 0.28 13.08
C LYS A 22 9.46 1.65 13.17
N ASN A 23 10.49 1.92 12.35
CA ASN A 23 11.39 3.05 12.61
C ASN A 23 10.99 4.33 11.87
N HIS A 24 10.63 4.25 10.59
CA HIS A 24 10.33 5.42 9.76
C HIS A 24 8.96 5.31 9.12
N PHE A 25 8.13 6.34 9.29
CA PHE A 25 6.77 6.38 8.74
C PHE A 25 6.77 6.33 7.21
N MET A 26 7.72 7.01 6.57
CA MET A 26 7.86 7.01 5.11
C MET A 26 8.08 5.60 4.54
N VAL A 27 8.86 4.77 5.22
CA VAL A 27 9.11 3.37 4.80
C VAL A 27 7.82 2.55 4.91
N ALA A 28 7.03 2.76 5.96
CA ALA A 28 5.75 2.09 6.13
C ALA A 28 4.76 2.48 5.01
N LEU A 29 4.71 3.77 4.61
CA LEU A 29 3.88 4.22 3.48
C LEU A 29 4.31 3.60 2.15
N LEU A 30 5.61 3.52 1.87
CA LEU A 30 6.11 2.89 0.65
C LEU A 30 5.70 1.42 0.57
N ILE A 31 5.79 0.70 1.69
CA ILE A 31 5.37 -0.71 1.76
C ILE A 31 3.87 -0.84 1.51
N LEU A 32 3.05 0.07 2.05
CA LEU A 32 1.62 0.08 1.82
C LEU A 32 1.27 0.35 0.34
N GLU A 33 1.99 1.25 -0.32
CA GLU A 33 1.84 1.50 -1.75
C GLU A 33 2.19 0.26 -2.60
N THR A 34 3.25 -0.48 -2.22
CA THR A 34 3.57 -1.76 -2.89
C THR A 34 2.48 -2.82 -2.71
N LEU A 35 1.84 -2.90 -1.53
CA LEU A 35 0.70 -3.80 -1.30
C LEU A 35 -0.48 -3.42 -2.20
N MET A 36 -0.79 -2.13 -2.33
CA MET A 36 -1.85 -1.63 -3.20
C MET A 36 -1.60 -1.86 -4.68
N LEU A 37 -0.35 -1.77 -5.13
CA LEU A 37 -0.01 -2.14 -6.51
C LEU A 37 -0.23 -3.62 -6.77
N ILE A 38 0.15 -4.51 -5.85
CA ILE A 38 -0.05 -5.96 -6.01
C ILE A 38 -1.55 -6.29 -6.06
N THR A 39 -2.37 -5.66 -5.22
CA THR A 39 -3.84 -5.87 -5.25
C THR A 39 -4.47 -5.33 -6.53
N LEU A 40 -4.01 -4.19 -7.05
CA LEU A 40 -4.44 -3.66 -8.37
C LEU A 40 -4.06 -4.59 -9.51
N VAL A 41 -2.86 -5.18 -9.50
CA VAL A 41 -2.47 -6.18 -10.51
C VAL A 41 -3.42 -7.38 -10.44
N ILE A 42 -3.64 -7.93 -9.25
CA ILE A 42 -4.58 -9.06 -9.06
C ILE A 42 -5.99 -8.70 -9.54
N SER A 43 -6.46 -7.47 -9.29
CA SER A 43 -7.81 -7.04 -9.68
C SER A 43 -7.98 -6.94 -11.20
N ILE A 44 -6.98 -6.46 -11.95
CA ILE A 44 -7.02 -6.44 -13.43
C ILE A 44 -7.19 -7.87 -13.96
N TYR A 45 -6.39 -8.80 -13.47
CA TYR A 45 -6.47 -10.19 -13.91
C TYR A 45 -7.83 -10.82 -13.56
N LEU A 46 -8.37 -10.58 -12.35
CA LEU A 46 -9.70 -11.06 -11.97
C LEU A 46 -10.80 -10.46 -12.86
N LEU A 47 -10.73 -9.15 -13.13
CA LEU A 47 -11.71 -8.46 -13.96
C LEU A 47 -11.71 -8.99 -15.40
N SER A 48 -10.53 -9.28 -15.94
CA SER A 48 -10.38 -9.90 -17.26
C SER A 48 -10.98 -11.31 -17.34
N LEU A 49 -10.88 -12.11 -16.26
CA LEU A 49 -11.46 -13.45 -16.22
C LEU A 49 -13.00 -13.41 -16.19
N LEU A 50 -13.55 -12.41 -15.50
CA LEU A 50 -14.99 -12.21 -15.36
C LEU A 50 -15.60 -11.45 -16.55
N GLN A 51 -14.79 -11.00 -17.51
CA GLN A 51 -15.19 -10.15 -18.65
C GLN A 51 -16.00 -8.92 -18.22
N ILE A 52 -15.64 -8.33 -17.08
CA ILE A 52 -16.29 -7.12 -16.58
C ILE A 52 -15.62 -5.90 -17.24
N GLU A 53 -16.43 -4.89 -17.54
CA GLU A 53 -15.98 -3.59 -18.06
C GLU A 53 -14.89 -2.97 -17.17
N PRO A 54 -13.84 -2.36 -17.76
CA PRO A 54 -12.70 -1.80 -17.04
C PRO A 54 -13.07 -0.61 -16.12
N PHE A 55 -14.31 -0.14 -16.16
CA PHE A 55 -14.83 0.89 -15.27
C PHE A 55 -14.65 0.54 -13.79
N MET A 56 -14.85 -0.73 -13.40
CA MET A 56 -14.68 -1.14 -12.00
C MET A 56 -13.22 -1.04 -11.55
N PHE A 57 -12.26 -1.34 -12.44
CA PHE A 57 -10.85 -1.14 -12.18
C PHE A 57 -10.50 0.35 -11.98
N LEU A 58 -11.07 1.25 -12.79
CA LEU A 58 -10.86 2.69 -12.65
C LEU A 58 -11.37 3.21 -11.30
N VAL A 59 -12.52 2.74 -10.84
CA VAL A 59 -13.04 3.11 -9.51
C VAL A 59 -12.07 2.66 -8.41
N LEU A 60 -11.58 1.40 -8.46
CA LEU A 60 -10.59 0.91 -7.50
C LEU A 60 -9.29 1.73 -7.54
N LEU A 61 -8.81 2.10 -8.73
CA LEU A 61 -7.62 2.92 -8.90
C LEU A 61 -7.80 4.31 -8.26
N THR A 62 -8.97 4.95 -8.40
CA THR A 62 -9.21 6.26 -7.78
C THR A 62 -9.20 6.20 -6.27
N PHE A 63 -9.83 5.19 -5.66
CA PHE A 63 -9.75 4.98 -4.21
C PHE A 63 -8.32 4.74 -3.75
N ALA A 64 -7.54 3.97 -4.54
CA ALA A 64 -6.16 3.68 -4.20
C ALA A 64 -5.29 4.96 -4.15
N VAL A 65 -5.42 5.84 -5.14
CA VAL A 65 -4.69 7.13 -5.17
C VAL A 65 -5.16 8.07 -4.04
N CYS A 66 -6.45 8.08 -3.74
CA CYS A 66 -7.00 8.90 -2.64
C CYS A 66 -6.45 8.46 -1.27
N GLU A 67 -6.37 7.15 -0.99
CA GLU A 67 -5.79 6.64 0.25
C GLU A 67 -4.30 6.99 0.37
N ALA A 68 -3.53 6.85 -0.71
CA ALA A 68 -2.12 7.25 -0.74
C ALA A 68 -1.94 8.76 -0.43
N GLY A 69 -2.80 9.61 -1.02
CA GLY A 69 -2.80 11.05 -0.75
C GLY A 69 -3.12 11.39 0.71
N LEU A 70 -4.09 10.69 1.31
CA LEU A 70 -4.42 10.82 2.73
C LEU A 70 -3.23 10.38 3.62
N GLY A 71 -2.58 9.26 3.29
CA GLY A 71 -1.40 8.77 4.01
C GLY A 71 -0.24 9.77 4.03
N LEU A 72 0.03 10.42 2.89
CA LEU A 72 1.05 11.47 2.79
C LEU A 72 0.69 12.73 3.57
N SER A 73 -0.60 13.13 3.57
CA SER A 73 -1.06 14.28 4.35
C SER A 73 -0.86 14.07 5.86
N LEU A 74 -1.09 12.84 6.35
CA LEU A 74 -0.83 12.47 7.73
C LEU A 74 0.67 12.55 8.07
N LEU A 75 1.54 12.03 7.21
CA LEU A 75 3.00 12.17 7.37
C LEU A 75 3.41 13.65 7.49
N LEU A 76 2.89 14.52 6.62
CA LEU A 76 3.18 15.96 6.69
C LEU A 76 2.75 16.58 8.03
N THR A 77 1.59 16.18 8.57
CA THR A 77 1.16 16.65 9.89
C THR A 77 2.04 16.10 11.02
N TYR A 78 2.49 14.85 10.92
CA TYR A 78 3.38 14.23 11.89
C TYR A 78 4.72 14.96 11.95
N ILE A 79 5.38 15.18 10.81
CA ILE A 79 6.66 15.92 10.73
C ILE A 79 6.54 17.31 11.33
N LYS A 80 5.41 18.02 11.10
CA LYS A 80 5.18 19.35 11.68
C LYS A 80 5.16 19.35 13.22
N THR A 81 4.82 18.23 13.85
CA THR A 81 4.74 18.10 15.32
C THR A 81 6.01 17.52 15.95
N THR A 82 6.65 16.52 15.33
CA THR A 82 7.81 15.80 15.88
C THR A 82 9.14 16.24 15.29
N GLY A 83 9.13 17.01 14.20
CA GLY A 83 10.32 17.45 13.48
C GLY A 83 11.06 16.34 12.71
N SER A 84 10.60 15.08 12.78
CA SER A 84 11.23 13.95 12.09
C SER A 84 10.23 12.85 11.72
N ASP A 85 10.55 12.07 10.69
CA ASP A 85 9.75 10.92 10.22
C ASP A 85 9.85 9.66 11.10
N MET A 86 10.54 9.75 12.24
CA MET A 86 10.74 8.61 13.14
C MET A 86 9.47 8.33 13.93
N LEU A 87 8.94 7.12 13.78
CA LEU A 87 7.74 6.64 14.49
C LEU A 87 7.97 6.50 15.99
N LYS A 88 9.20 6.16 16.40
CA LYS A 88 9.62 6.13 17.80
C LYS A 88 10.52 7.32 18.08
N ASN A 89 10.07 8.21 18.96
CA ASN A 89 10.90 9.28 19.46
C ASN A 89 12.11 8.67 20.19
N PRO A 90 13.37 9.04 19.88
CA PRO A 90 14.56 8.43 20.51
C PRO A 90 14.72 8.78 22.00
N MET A 91 13.83 9.61 22.56
CA MET A 91 13.89 10.08 23.96
C MET A 91 12.81 9.52 24.89
N VAL A 92 12.23 8.35 24.57
CA VAL A 92 11.54 7.44 25.53
C VAL A 92 11.87 5.98 25.22
#